data_AF-A0A804J076-F1
#
_entry.id   AF-A0A804J076-F1
#
_cell.length_a   1.000
_cell.length_b   1.000
_cell.length_c   1.000
_cell.angle_alpha   90.00
_cell.angle_beta   90.00
_cell.angle_gamma   90.00
#
_symmetry.space_group_name_H-M   'P 1'
#
loop_
_entity.id
_entity.type
_entity.pdbx_description
1 polymer ?
#
loop_
_entity_poly.entity_id
_entity_poly.type
_entity_poly.pdbx_seq_one_letter_code
_entity_poly.pdbx_strand_id
1 'polypeptide(L)'
;MIQHSHTVHPISAVRIEWSLWSQDIEEEIIPVCREFDIGIVPYGPIGHGFLASKGVAESLPQYSYPNWHPRFTGENLEKNKRLLED
;
A
#
# COMPACT_ATOMS: atom_id res chain seq x y z
N MET A 1 -13.41 -3.78 -13.92
CA MET A 1 -12.37 -4.37 -14.80
C MET A 1 -12.07 -5.83 -14.48
N ILE A 2 -11.74 -6.18 -13.23
CA ILE A 2 -11.37 -7.56 -12.83
C ILE A 2 -12.41 -8.60 -13.28
N GLN A 3 -13.70 -8.38 -12.99
CA GLN A 3 -14.79 -9.28 -13.39
C GLN A 3 -14.80 -9.54 -14.90
N HIS A 4 -14.74 -8.48 -15.71
CA HIS A 4 -14.73 -8.61 -17.17
C HIS A 4 -13.51 -9.39 -17.66
N SER A 5 -12.32 -9.07 -17.16
CA SER A 5 -11.10 -9.78 -17.54
C SER A 5 -11.13 -11.26 -17.14
N HIS A 6 -11.68 -11.58 -15.95
CA HIS A 6 -11.83 -12.94 -15.45
C HIS A 6 -12.79 -13.80 -16.30
N THR A 7 -13.81 -13.18 -16.93
CA THR A 7 -14.68 -13.90 -17.89
C THR A 7 -13.99 -14.30 -19.19
N VAL A 8 -12.91 -13.62 -19.58
CA VAL A 8 -12.13 -13.95 -20.78
C VAL A 8 -11.09 -15.02 -20.46
N HIS A 9 -10.39 -14.87 -19.34
CA HIS A 9 -9.43 -15.85 -18.83
C HIS A 9 -9.33 -15.77 -17.30
N PRO A 10 -9.30 -16.89 -16.57
CA PRO A 10 -9.16 -16.87 -15.12
C PRO A 10 -7.92 -16.10 -14.66
N ILE A 11 -8.13 -15.06 -13.87
CA ILE A 11 -7.06 -14.29 -13.24
C ILE A 11 -6.67 -14.99 -11.95
N SER A 12 -5.40 -15.39 -11.82
CA SER A 12 -4.92 -16.03 -10.59
C SER A 12 -4.52 -15.03 -9.51
N ALA A 13 -4.03 -13.84 -9.89
CA ALA A 13 -3.63 -12.82 -8.92
C ALA A 13 -3.65 -11.38 -9.49
N VAL A 14 -3.81 -10.40 -8.60
CA VAL A 14 -3.69 -8.97 -8.87
C VAL A 14 -2.62 -8.33 -7.99
N ARG A 15 -1.76 -7.50 -8.57
CA ARG A 15 -0.81 -6.64 -7.84
C ARG A 15 -1.40 -5.24 -7.68
N ILE A 16 -1.55 -4.77 -6.45
CA ILE A 16 -2.21 -3.48 -6.14
C ILE A 16 -1.65 -2.88 -4.83
N GLU A 17 -1.79 -1.57 -4.62
CA GLU A 17 -1.36 -0.93 -3.37
C GLU A 17 -2.26 -1.40 -2.24
N TRP A 18 -1.66 -1.86 -1.15
CA TRP A 18 -2.40 -2.10 0.07
C TRP A 18 -1.46 -2.06 1.27
N SER A 19 -1.77 -1.19 2.23
CA SER A 19 -1.03 -1.03 3.49
C SER A 19 -1.88 -0.24 4.48
N LEU A 20 -1.37 0.02 5.69
CA LEU A 20 -2.03 0.93 6.65
C LEU A 20 -2.22 2.36 6.11
N TRP A 21 -1.52 2.76 5.04
CA TRP A 21 -1.70 4.05 4.37
C TRP A 21 -2.72 4.05 3.24
N SER A 22 -3.05 2.88 2.70
CA SER A 22 -3.85 2.75 1.48
C SER A 22 -4.76 1.56 1.62
N GLN A 23 -6.00 1.86 1.98
CA GLN A 23 -7.09 0.90 2.22
C GLN A 23 -8.21 1.04 1.17
N ASP A 24 -8.01 1.86 0.12
CA ASP A 24 -9.01 2.15 -0.91
C ASP A 24 -9.57 0.88 -1.60
N ILE A 25 -8.82 -0.23 -1.53
CA ILE A 25 -9.18 -1.49 -2.17
C ILE A 25 -10.14 -2.37 -1.34
N GLU A 26 -10.33 -2.05 -0.05
CA GLU A 26 -11.02 -2.92 0.90
C GLU A 26 -12.52 -3.06 0.61
N GLU A 27 -13.15 -2.00 0.11
CA GLU A 27 -14.59 -1.98 -0.17
C GLU A 27 -14.95 -2.56 -1.53
N GLU A 28 -14.09 -2.39 -2.54
CA GLU A 28 -14.44 -2.74 -3.94
C GLU A 28 -13.63 -3.92 -4.50
N ILE A 29 -12.32 -3.98 -4.26
CA ILE A 29 -11.43 -4.94 -4.93
C ILE A 29 -11.29 -6.22 -4.12
N ILE A 30 -11.09 -6.12 -2.79
CA ILE A 30 -10.95 -7.30 -1.92
C ILE A 30 -12.17 -8.22 -2.00
N PRO A 31 -13.43 -7.72 -1.97
CA PRO A 31 -14.59 -8.59 -2.08
C PRO A 31 -14.65 -9.32 -3.41
N VAL A 32 -14.36 -8.63 -4.52
CA VAL A 32 -14.32 -9.23 -5.86
C VAL A 32 -13.22 -10.30 -5.95
N CYS A 33 -12.00 -10.00 -5.49
CA CYS A 33 -10.93 -10.99 -5.48
C CYS A 33 -11.30 -12.23 -4.65
N ARG A 34 -11.98 -12.05 -3.52
CA ARG A 34 -12.47 -13.17 -2.69
C ARG A 34 -13.56 -13.98 -3.39
N GLU A 35 -14.49 -13.34 -4.11
CA GLU A 35 -15.56 -14.01 -4.86
C GLU A 35 -15.02 -14.94 -5.94
N PHE A 36 -13.97 -14.52 -6.65
CA PHE A 36 -13.39 -15.25 -7.80
C PHE A 36 -12.13 -16.07 -7.45
N ASP A 37 -11.79 -16.24 -6.17
CA ASP A 37 -10.57 -16.93 -5.69
C ASP A 37 -9.28 -16.37 -6.33
N ILE A 38 -9.18 -15.05 -6.41
CA ILE A 38 -8.04 -14.31 -6.96
C ILE A 38 -7.10 -13.90 -5.83
N GLY A 39 -5.83 -14.28 -5.93
CA GLY A 39 -4.81 -13.83 -4.99
C GLY A 39 -4.54 -12.32 -5.05
N ILE A 40 -4.28 -11.70 -3.90
CA ILE A 40 -3.86 -10.30 -3.83
C ILE A 40 -2.37 -10.25 -3.49
N VAL A 41 -1.59 -9.53 -4.29
CA VAL A 41 -0.15 -9.31 -4.08
C VAL A 41 0.07 -7.82 -3.80
N PRO A 42 0.14 -7.42 -2.52
CA PRO A 42 0.31 -6.01 -2.16
C PRO A 42 1.65 -5.47 -2.66
N TYR A 43 1.63 -4.34 -3.36
CA TYR A 43 2.80 -3.49 -3.46
C TYR A 43 2.77 -2.44 -2.34
N GLY A 44 3.95 -2.07 -1.84
CA GLY A 44 4.08 -1.12 -0.74
C GLY A 44 3.49 -1.56 0.63
N PRO A 45 3.41 -2.86 1.00
CA PRO A 45 2.74 -3.29 2.23
C PRO A 45 3.31 -2.67 3.52
N ILE A 46 4.60 -2.31 3.49
CA ILE A 46 5.32 -1.69 4.61
C ILE A 46 5.49 -0.18 4.47
N GLY A 47 4.67 0.49 3.65
CA GLY A 47 4.74 1.94 3.46
C GLY A 47 6.12 2.40 3.00
N HIS A 48 6.72 1.70 2.03
CA HIS A 48 8.10 1.96 1.57
C HIS A 48 9.16 1.93 2.69
N GLY A 49 8.96 1.08 3.70
CA GLY A 49 9.84 0.92 4.85
C GLY A 49 9.39 1.69 6.09
N PHE A 50 8.50 2.68 5.93
CA PHE A 50 8.01 3.50 7.05
C PHE A 50 7.35 2.66 8.15
N LEU A 51 6.50 1.70 7.76
CA LEU A 51 5.77 0.85 8.71
C LEU A 51 6.65 -0.28 9.29
N ALA A 52 7.89 -0.42 8.83
CA ALA A 52 8.80 -1.46 9.32
C ALA A 52 9.63 -1.01 10.54
N SER A 53 9.86 0.30 10.73
CA SER A 53 10.63 0.82 11.85
C SER A 53 10.41 2.32 12.06
N LYS A 54 10.35 2.74 13.34
CA LYS A 54 10.16 4.14 13.76
C LYS A 54 11.26 5.10 13.26
N GLY A 55 12.45 4.60 12.94
CA GLY A 55 13.61 5.42 12.55
C GLY A 55 13.79 5.63 11.04
N VAL A 56 12.93 5.07 10.18
CA VAL A 56 13.16 5.10 8.71
C VAL A 56 13.15 6.52 8.14
N ALA A 57 12.38 7.43 8.73
CA ALA A 57 12.33 8.83 8.27
C ALA A 57 13.44 9.72 8.84
N GLU A 58 14.20 9.26 9.85
CA GLU A 58 15.09 10.12 10.64
C GLU A 58 16.52 10.22 10.07
N SER A 59 16.91 9.29 9.19
CA SER A 59 18.28 9.22 8.64
C SER A 59 18.32 8.88 7.15
N LEU A 60 17.43 9.48 6.36
CA LEU A 60 17.40 9.24 4.92
C LEU A 60 18.53 9.99 4.19
N PRO A 61 19.27 9.33 3.28
CA PRO A 61 20.18 10.02 2.38
C PRO A 61 19.47 11.13 1.59
N GLN A 62 20.17 12.24 1.31
CA GLN A 62 19.60 13.43 0.67
C GLN A 62 18.81 13.13 -0.62
N TYR A 63 19.29 12.19 -1.43
CA TYR A 63 18.70 11.82 -2.73
C TYR A 63 17.83 10.56 -2.67
N SER A 64 17.31 10.21 -1.49
CA SER A 64 16.39 9.08 -1.34
C SER A 64 14.96 9.46 -1.72
N TYR A 65 14.28 8.55 -2.42
CA TYR A 65 12.88 8.67 -2.82
C TYR A 65 11.93 9.21 -1.72
N PRO A 66 12.01 8.78 -0.45
CA PRO A 66 11.04 9.22 0.54
C PRO A 66 11.15 10.72 0.84
N ASN A 67 12.31 11.36 0.67
CA ASN A 67 12.43 12.82 0.89
C ASN A 67 11.49 13.65 0.00
N TRP A 68 11.04 13.09 -1.13
CA TRP A 68 10.26 13.80 -2.15
C TRP A 68 8.83 13.25 -2.20
N HIS A 69 8.56 12.18 -1.44
CA HIS A 69 7.26 11.53 -1.42
C HIS A 69 6.33 12.27 -0.43
N PRO A 70 5.12 12.70 -0.84
CA PRO A 70 4.24 13.50 0.02
C PRO A 70 3.90 12.87 1.36
N ARG A 71 3.91 11.53 1.48
CA ARG A 71 3.67 10.81 2.75
C ARG A 71 4.82 10.91 3.76
N PHE A 72 5.96 11.46 3.38
CA PHE A 72 7.17 11.55 4.21
C PHE A 72 7.61 13.01 4.46
N THR A 73 6.80 14.00 4.09
CA THR A 73 7.16 15.42 4.20
C THR A 73 6.10 16.22 4.96
N GLY A 74 6.54 17.29 5.64
CA GLY A 74 5.67 18.23 6.33
C GLY A 74 4.69 17.59 7.32
N GLU A 75 3.45 18.07 7.33
CA GLU A 75 2.38 17.59 8.22
C GLU A 75 1.99 16.12 7.97
N ASN A 76 2.18 15.62 6.74
CA ASN A 76 1.87 14.22 6.42
C ASN A 76 2.79 13.26 7.18
N LEU A 77 4.08 13.61 7.33
CA LEU A 77 5.01 12.79 8.12
C LEU A 77 4.54 12.68 9.57
N GLU A 78 4.19 13.81 10.19
CA GLU A 78 3.73 13.85 11.57
C GLU A 78 2.40 13.11 11.77
N LYS A 79 1.47 13.24 10.81
CA LYS A 79 0.22 12.46 10.81
C LYS A 79 0.50 10.97 10.70
N ASN A 80 1.41 10.57 9.82
CA ASN A 80 1.72 9.16 9.56
C ASN A 80 2.47 8.50 10.72
N LYS A 81 3.28 9.25 11.49
CA LYS A 81 3.97 8.71 12.69
C LYS A 81 3.02 8.14 13.73
N ARG A 82 1.79 8.66 13.83
CA ARG A 82 0.75 8.15 14.76
C ARG A 82 0.39 6.69 14.48
N LEU A 83 0.51 6.25 13.22
CA LEU A 83 0.26 4.85 12.83
C LEU A 83 1.33 3.87 13.35
N LEU A 84 2.41 4.37 13.96
CA LEU A 84 3.47 3.57 14.58
C LEU A 84 3.31 3.45 16.11
N GLU A 85 2.30 4.11 16.70
CA GLU A 85 2.08 4.18 18.14
C GLU A 85 1.02 3.19 18.65
N ASP A 86 0.28 2.57 17.73
CA ASP A 86 -0.61 1.42 17.97
C ASP A 86 0.17 0.09 17.91
#